data_AF-A0AAW5F5S2-F1
#
_entry.id   AF-A0AAW5F5S2-F1
#
_cell.length_a   1.000
_cell.length_b   1.000
_cell.length_c   1.000
_cell.angle_alpha   90.00
_cell.angle_beta   90.00
_cell.angle_gamma   90.00
#
_symmetry.space_group_name_H-M   'P 1'
#
loop_
_entity.id
_entity.type
_entity.pdbx_description
1 polymer ?
#
loop_
_entity_poly.entity_id
_entity_poly.type
_entity_poly.pdbx_seq_one_letter_code
_entity_poly.pdbx_strand_id
1 'polypeptide(L)'
;MKVNLNVILDAIEMADDNYTYFLDLETGESVFLVDELVTGLDNKGLDHEIEENLGRYLRLPTKFEIHEYHIMEEFIWTLKGKKAEELGYAIRGRGAFRRFDDMIDRMGITQQWYNFQAKYYRELAIEWCQENGLEYTEESM
;
A
#
# COMPACT_ATOMS: atom_id res chain seq x y z
N MET A 1 14.86 12.58 11.55
CA MET A 1 13.90 11.85 12.40
C MET A 1 14.01 10.38 12.05
N LYS A 2 13.77 9.49 13.01
CA LYS A 2 13.71 8.04 12.77
C LYS A 2 12.28 7.54 12.99
N VAL A 3 11.70 6.87 12.00
CA VAL A 3 10.30 6.40 12.01
C VAL A 3 10.22 4.88 12.04
N ASN A 4 9.15 4.32 12.61
CA ASN A 4 8.91 2.89 12.54
C ASN A 4 8.40 2.54 11.13
N LEU A 5 9.12 1.66 10.42
CA LEU A 5 8.74 1.27 9.05
C LEU A 5 7.35 0.63 9.00
N ASN A 6 6.93 -0.05 10.07
CA ASN A 6 5.61 -0.69 10.14
C ASN A 6 4.47 0.33 10.01
N VAL A 7 4.63 1.57 10.50
CA VAL A 7 3.61 2.62 10.36
C VAL A 7 3.36 2.96 8.89
N ILE A 8 4.41 2.97 8.07
CA ILE A 8 4.33 3.23 6.63
C ILE A 8 3.79 2.00 5.91
N LEU A 9 4.25 0.80 6.31
CA LEU A 9 3.82 -0.45 5.72
C LEU A 9 2.31 -0.67 5.92
N ASP A 10 1.80 -0.46 7.13
CA ASP A 10 0.38 -0.60 7.45
C ASP A 10 -0.48 0.35 6.59
N ALA A 11 -0.03 1.60 6.40
CA ALA A 11 -0.72 2.55 5.56
C ALA A 11 -0.73 2.15 4.07
N ILE A 12 0.36 1.55 3.57
CA ILE A 12 0.43 1.01 2.21
C ILE A 12 -0.51 -0.19 2.06
N GLU A 13 -0.54 -1.10 3.04
CA GLU A 13 -1.42 -2.26 3.04
C GLU A 13 -2.91 -1.88 3.13
N MET A 14 -3.23 -0.83 3.87
CA MET A 14 -4.60 -0.33 4.08
C MET A 14 -5.02 0.73 3.05
N ALA A 15 -4.20 1.07 2.07
CA ALA A 15 -4.49 2.10 1.10
C ALA A 15 -5.71 1.75 0.23
N ASP A 16 -6.74 2.59 0.29
CA ASP A 16 -7.94 2.46 -0.54
C ASP A 16 -8.43 3.83 -1.06
N ASP A 17 -9.65 3.89 -1.61
CA ASP A 17 -10.25 5.15 -2.12
C ASP A 17 -10.89 6.01 -1.03
N ASN A 18 -11.12 5.45 0.15
CA ASN A 18 -11.92 6.06 1.21
C ASN A 18 -11.07 6.78 2.24
N TYR A 19 -9.77 6.43 2.34
CA TYR A 19 -8.85 6.95 3.33
C TYR A 19 -7.61 7.57 2.68
N THR A 20 -7.19 8.73 3.18
CA THR A 20 -5.88 9.32 2.87
C THR A 20 -5.03 9.33 4.13
N TYR A 21 -3.93 8.58 4.12
CA TYR A 21 -3.03 8.47 5.26
C TYR A 21 -1.93 9.53 5.23
N PHE A 22 -1.54 9.98 6.42
CA PHE A 22 -0.45 10.92 6.66
C PHE A 22 0.42 10.42 7.81
N LEU A 23 1.73 10.57 7.68
CA LEU A 23 2.68 10.41 8.77
C LEU A 23 2.78 11.73 9.53
N ASP A 24 2.56 11.70 10.84
CA ASP A 24 2.83 12.82 11.74
C ASP A 24 4.30 12.78 12.19
N LEU A 25 5.07 13.79 11.79
CA LEU A 25 6.51 13.89 12.09
C LEU A 25 6.82 14.26 13.55
N GLU A 26 5.84 14.68 14.35
CA GLU A 26 6.05 14.90 15.78
C GLU A 26 5.96 13.60 16.57
N THR A 27 5.02 12.73 16.20
CA THR A 27 4.72 11.50 16.94
C THR A 27 5.37 10.25 16.32
N GLY A 28 5.59 10.25 15.02
CA GLY A 28 6.02 9.09 14.24
C GLY A 28 4.90 8.11 13.91
N GLU A 29 3.66 8.45 14.24
CA GLU A 29 2.46 7.64 14.00
C GLU A 29 1.73 8.09 12.73
N SER A 30 0.88 7.21 12.19
CA SER A 30 0.01 7.56 11.07
C SER A 30 -1.36 8.05 11.55
N VAL A 31 -1.88 9.05 10.85
CA VAL A 31 -3.27 9.52 10.94
C VAL A 31 -3.90 9.41 9.55
N PHE A 32 -5.23 9.46 9.47
CA PHE A 32 -5.92 9.40 8.19
C PHE A 32 -7.10 10.37 8.14
N LEU A 33 -7.33 10.89 6.94
CA LEU A 33 -8.57 11.58 6.58
C LEU A 33 -9.50 10.58 5.90
N VAL A 34 -10.78 10.68 6.21
CA VAL A 34 -11.86 9.93 5.55
C VAL A 34 -12.48 10.77 4.44
N ASP A 35 -12.89 10.14 3.35
CA ASP A 35 -13.83 10.75 2.41
C ASP A 35 -15.22 10.80 3.07
N GLU A 36 -15.62 12.00 3.51
CA GLU A 36 -16.89 12.18 4.23
C GLU A 36 -18.11 11.87 3.36
N LEU A 37 -18.03 12.06 2.05
CA LEU A 37 -19.13 11.79 1.13
C LEU A 37 -19.35 10.28 0.93
N VAL A 38 -18.25 9.52 0.94
CA VAL A 38 -18.31 8.06 0.75
C VAL A 38 -18.56 7.34 2.07
N THR A 39 -17.90 7.77 3.16
CA THR A 39 -17.95 7.07 4.46
C THR A 39 -19.05 7.60 5.39
N GLY A 40 -19.48 8.85 5.22
CA GLY A 40 -20.39 9.54 6.15
C GLY A 40 -19.77 9.89 7.50
N LEU A 41 -18.45 9.75 7.66
CA LEU A 41 -17.70 10.07 8.88
C LEU A 41 -17.10 11.47 8.78
N ASP A 42 -16.96 12.14 9.91
CA ASP A 42 -16.35 13.47 10.06
C ASP A 42 -14.87 13.33 10.50
N ASN A 43 -13.98 14.13 9.89
CA ASN A 43 -12.56 14.21 10.22
C ASN A 43 -12.26 14.91 11.56
N LYS A 44 -13.27 15.49 12.21
CA LYS A 44 -13.18 16.14 13.53
C LYS A 44 -12.12 17.24 13.59
N GLY A 45 -11.92 17.95 12.48
CA GLY A 45 -10.97 19.07 12.35
C GLY A 45 -9.52 18.67 12.07
N LEU A 46 -9.22 17.38 11.88
CA LEU A 46 -7.87 16.92 11.51
C LEU A 46 -7.44 17.44 10.13
N ASP A 47 -8.38 17.59 9.21
CA ASP A 47 -8.18 18.21 7.90
C ASP A 47 -7.63 19.65 8.04
N HIS A 48 -8.26 20.45 8.90
CA HIS A 48 -7.77 21.80 9.21
C HIS A 48 -6.42 21.77 9.93
N GLU A 49 -6.20 20.85 10.88
CA GLU A 49 -4.91 20.71 11.56
C GLU A 49 -3.77 20.42 10.57
N ILE A 50 -4.00 19.53 9.59
CA ILE A 50 -3.03 19.20 8.56
C ILE A 50 -2.77 20.41 7.64
N GLU A 51 -3.82 21.11 7.22
CA GLU A 51 -3.71 22.29 6.35
C GLU A 51 -2.96 23.46 7.03
N GLU A 52 -3.16 23.66 8.33
CA GLU A 52 -2.48 24.73 9.09
C GLU A 52 -1.02 24.39 9.41
N ASN A 53 -0.62 23.11 9.35
CA ASN A 53 0.70 22.62 9.74
C ASN A 53 1.44 21.90 8.59
N LEU A 54 1.60 22.58 7.45
CA LEU A 54 2.17 22.08 6.18
C LEU A 54 3.60 21.49 6.22
N GLY A 55 4.25 21.42 7.38
CA GLY A 55 5.55 20.76 7.55
C GLY A 55 5.56 19.62 8.58
N ARG A 56 4.45 19.39 9.30
CA ARG A 56 4.33 18.33 10.30
C ARG A 56 3.85 17.02 9.70
N TYR A 57 2.99 17.08 8.68
CA TYR A 57 2.36 15.90 8.10
C TYR A 57 2.90 15.60 6.71
N LEU A 58 3.31 14.36 6.47
CA LEU A 58 3.68 13.87 5.15
C LEU A 58 2.62 12.89 4.65
N ARG A 59 2.07 13.15 3.46
CA ARG A 59 1.09 12.24 2.85
C ARG A 59 1.76 10.92 2.48
N LEU A 60 1.17 9.82 2.93
CA LEU A 60 1.59 8.47 2.58
C LEU A 60 1.07 8.08 1.19
N PRO A 61 1.69 7.09 0.52
CA PRO A 61 1.29 6.68 -0.82
C PRO A 61 -0.19 6.30 -0.90
N THR A 62 -0.87 6.80 -1.92
CA THR A 62 -2.22 6.35 -2.26
C THR A 62 -2.18 5.02 -2.98
N LYS A 63 -3.31 4.31 -3.05
CA LYS A 63 -3.43 3.07 -3.83
C LYS A 63 -3.06 3.25 -5.32
N PHE A 64 -3.22 4.45 -5.87
CA PHE A 64 -2.87 4.77 -7.26
C PHE A 64 -1.35 4.86 -7.46
N GLU A 65 -0.63 5.33 -6.46
CA GLU A 65 0.83 5.40 -6.44
C GLU A 65 1.44 4.02 -6.16
N ILE A 66 0.81 3.21 -5.31
CA ILE A 66 1.21 1.81 -5.04
C ILE A 66 1.01 0.94 -6.29
N HIS A 67 -0.02 1.23 -7.09
CA HIS A 67 -0.30 0.61 -8.39
C HIS A 67 -0.36 -0.93 -8.31
N GLU A 68 -1.25 -1.48 -7.48
CA GLU A 68 -1.34 -2.93 -7.19
C GLU A 68 -1.44 -3.82 -8.44
N TYR A 69 -2.07 -3.33 -9.51
CA TYR A 69 -2.11 -4.06 -10.79
C TYR A 69 -0.70 -4.34 -11.35
N HIS A 70 0.24 -3.42 -11.17
CA HIS A 70 1.63 -3.59 -11.59
C HIS A 70 2.34 -4.62 -10.71
N ILE A 71 2.04 -4.66 -9.41
CA ILE A 71 2.56 -5.69 -8.49
C ILE A 71 2.11 -7.09 -8.95
N MET A 72 0.86 -7.22 -9.42
CA MET A 72 0.38 -8.47 -10.02
C MET A 72 1.17 -8.84 -11.29
N GLU A 73 1.47 -7.86 -12.15
CA GLU A 73 2.30 -8.09 -13.35
C GLU A 73 3.71 -8.55 -12.97
N GLU A 74 4.37 -7.86 -12.04
CA GLU A 74 5.69 -8.21 -11.54
C GLU A 74 5.72 -9.61 -10.92
N PHE A 75 4.70 -9.97 -10.15
CA PHE A 75 4.57 -11.34 -9.63
C PHE A 75 4.46 -12.37 -10.76
N ILE A 76 3.64 -12.11 -11.79
CA ILE A 76 3.51 -12.99 -12.95
C ILE A 76 4.84 -13.15 -13.68
N TRP A 77 5.65 -12.09 -13.79
CA TRP A 77 6.99 -12.14 -14.36
C TRP A 77 7.95 -13.04 -13.58
N THR A 78 7.75 -13.24 -12.27
CA THR A 78 8.54 -14.21 -11.49
C THR A 78 8.17 -15.67 -11.76
N LEU A 79 6.98 -15.92 -12.28
CA LEU A 79 6.48 -17.27 -12.59
C LEU A 79 7.01 -17.76 -13.95
N LYS A 80 6.89 -19.07 -14.19
CA LYS A 80 7.32 -19.70 -15.44
C LYS A 80 6.27 -20.63 -16.03
N GLY A 81 6.28 -20.76 -17.35
CA GLY A 81 5.44 -21.67 -18.11
C GLY A 81 3.94 -21.40 -17.93
N LYS A 82 3.16 -22.47 -17.86
CA LYS A 82 1.69 -22.41 -17.86
C LYS A 82 1.09 -21.47 -16.80
N LYS A 83 1.68 -21.40 -15.59
CA LYS A 83 1.18 -20.52 -14.53
C LYS A 83 1.27 -19.05 -14.91
N ALA A 84 2.41 -18.63 -15.48
CA ALA A 84 2.63 -17.25 -15.92
C ALA A 84 1.69 -16.88 -17.08
N GLU A 85 1.56 -17.77 -18.07
CA GLU A 85 0.65 -17.57 -19.20
C GLU A 85 -0.80 -17.41 -18.74
N GLU A 86 -1.29 -18.34 -17.92
CA GLU A 86 -2.67 -18.36 -17.45
C GLU A 86 -3.02 -17.13 -16.59
N LEU A 87 -2.15 -16.73 -15.66
CA LEU A 87 -2.36 -15.51 -14.87
C LEU A 87 -2.25 -14.24 -15.72
N GLY A 88 -1.31 -14.18 -16.67
CA GLY A 88 -1.17 -13.06 -17.60
C GLY A 88 -2.41 -12.83 -18.48
N TYR A 89 -3.18 -13.88 -18.76
CA TYR A 89 -4.51 -13.74 -19.38
C TYR A 89 -5.58 -13.34 -18.37
N ALA A 90 -5.53 -13.88 -17.14
CA ALA A 90 -6.51 -13.63 -16.09
C ALA A 90 -6.66 -12.15 -15.72
N ILE A 91 -5.54 -11.43 -15.65
CA ILE A 91 -5.52 -10.03 -15.21
C ILE A 91 -6.03 -9.05 -16.28
N ARG A 92 -6.36 -9.50 -17.49
CA ARG A 92 -6.77 -8.59 -18.56
C ARG A 92 -8.22 -8.12 -18.41
N GLY A 93 -8.42 -6.80 -18.41
CA GLY A 93 -9.74 -6.17 -18.45
C GLY A 93 -10.53 -6.28 -17.14
N ARG A 94 -11.82 -5.90 -17.20
CA ARG A 94 -12.66 -5.76 -15.99
C ARG A 94 -12.72 -7.04 -15.17
N GLY A 95 -12.54 -6.91 -13.85
CA GLY A 95 -12.53 -8.04 -12.91
C GLY A 95 -11.18 -8.77 -12.81
N ALA A 96 -10.09 -8.10 -13.17
CA ALA A 96 -8.72 -8.61 -13.08
C ALA A 96 -8.37 -9.17 -11.69
N PHE A 97 -8.51 -8.35 -10.65
CA PHE A 97 -8.21 -8.68 -9.26
C PHE A 97 -8.91 -9.97 -8.81
N ARG A 98 -10.25 -10.02 -8.90
CA ARG A 98 -11.01 -11.21 -8.53
C ARG A 98 -10.56 -12.48 -9.28
N ARG A 99 -10.28 -12.38 -10.58
CA ARG A 99 -9.82 -13.54 -11.36
C ARG A 99 -8.41 -13.96 -10.99
N PHE A 100 -7.55 -13.01 -10.66
CA PHE A 100 -6.21 -13.31 -10.17
C PHE A 100 -6.28 -14.07 -8.86
N ASP A 101 -7.07 -13.59 -7.88
CA ASP A 101 -7.30 -14.25 -6.59
C ASP A 101 -7.84 -15.67 -6.77
N ASP A 102 -8.90 -15.81 -7.59
CA ASP A 102 -9.49 -17.10 -7.94
C ASP A 102 -8.44 -18.06 -8.55
N MET A 103 -7.47 -17.55 -9.30
CA MET A 103 -6.47 -18.36 -9.99
C MET A 103 -5.27 -18.73 -9.12
N ILE A 104 -4.74 -17.81 -8.31
CA ILE A 104 -3.65 -18.13 -7.39
C ILE A 104 -4.08 -19.18 -6.35
N ASP A 105 -5.35 -19.14 -5.94
CA ASP A 105 -5.97 -20.14 -5.06
C ASP A 105 -6.04 -21.52 -5.75
N ARG A 106 -6.62 -21.58 -6.96
CA ARG A 106 -6.70 -22.81 -7.76
C ARG A 106 -5.35 -23.42 -8.08
N MET A 107 -4.32 -22.59 -8.26
CA MET A 107 -2.94 -23.02 -8.54
C MET A 107 -2.16 -23.41 -7.28
N GLY A 108 -2.70 -23.17 -6.09
CA GLY A 108 -2.04 -23.42 -4.81
C GLY A 108 -0.81 -22.54 -4.58
N ILE A 109 -0.81 -21.31 -5.10
CA ILE A 109 0.32 -20.36 -4.98
C ILE A 109 -0.03 -19.09 -4.20
N THR A 110 -1.17 -19.07 -3.51
CA THR A 110 -1.61 -17.94 -2.67
C THR A 110 -0.52 -17.45 -1.71
N GLN A 111 0.16 -18.35 -1.01
CA GLN A 111 1.26 -17.95 -0.11
C GLN A 111 2.46 -17.35 -0.85
N GLN A 112 2.74 -17.79 -2.09
CA GLN A 112 3.82 -17.20 -2.88
C GLN A 112 3.48 -15.77 -3.28
N TRP A 113 2.21 -15.52 -3.63
CA TRP A 113 1.71 -14.18 -3.88
C TRP A 113 1.83 -13.29 -2.64
N TYR A 114 1.31 -13.71 -1.48
CA TYR A 114 1.39 -12.89 -0.26
C TYR A 114 2.83 -12.60 0.18
N ASN A 115 3.74 -13.57 0.06
CA ASN A 115 5.14 -13.34 0.35
C ASN A 115 5.78 -12.32 -0.62
N PHE A 116 5.41 -12.38 -1.91
CA PHE A 116 5.88 -11.45 -2.91
C PHE A 116 5.32 -10.04 -2.66
N GLN A 117 4.01 -9.93 -2.42
CA GLN A 117 3.33 -8.67 -2.15
C GLN A 117 3.87 -7.99 -0.89
N ALA A 118 4.04 -8.72 0.22
CA ALA A 118 4.62 -8.18 1.43
C ALA A 118 6.06 -7.66 1.23
N LYS A 119 6.87 -8.37 0.44
CA LYS A 119 8.22 -7.90 0.08
C LYS A 119 8.16 -6.61 -0.75
N TYR A 120 7.24 -6.54 -1.71
CA TYR A 120 7.06 -5.37 -2.57
C TYR A 120 6.59 -4.16 -1.77
N TYR A 121 5.59 -4.32 -0.90
CA TYR A 121 5.12 -3.24 -0.02
C TYR A 121 6.19 -2.75 0.94
N ARG A 122 7.01 -3.66 1.48
CA ARG A 122 8.16 -3.28 2.29
C ARG A 122 9.18 -2.46 1.48
N GLU A 123 9.44 -2.82 0.23
CA GLU A 123 10.33 -2.06 -0.65
C GLU A 123 9.78 -0.66 -0.93
N LEU A 124 8.48 -0.54 -1.24
CA LEU A 124 7.80 0.76 -1.39
C LEU A 124 7.86 1.63 -0.13
N ALA A 125 7.67 1.04 1.06
CA ALA A 125 7.77 1.75 2.33
C ALA A 125 9.18 2.32 2.56
N ILE A 126 10.21 1.56 2.21
CA ILE A 126 11.61 1.97 2.31
C ILE A 126 11.91 3.09 1.31
N GLU A 127 11.49 2.93 0.05
CA GLU A 127 11.65 3.94 -1.00
C GLU A 127 10.98 5.26 -0.60
N TRP A 128 9.75 5.21 -0.10
CA TRP A 128 9.04 6.39 0.37
C TRP A 128 9.78 7.09 1.52
N CYS A 129 10.32 6.34 2.49
CA CYS A 129 11.14 6.93 3.55
C CYS A 129 12.39 7.64 2.98
N GLN A 130 13.08 7.00 2.03
CA GLN A 130 14.28 7.57 1.41
C GLN A 130 13.99 8.83 0.60
N GLU A 131 12.92 8.84 -0.18
CA GLU A 131 12.47 9.99 -0.96
C GLU A 131 12.13 11.20 -0.07
N ASN A 132 11.62 10.95 1.14
CA ASN A 132 11.30 11.97 2.13
C ASN A 132 12.47 12.28 3.09
N GLY A 133 13.64 11.68 2.90
CA GLY A 133 14.82 11.92 3.75
C GLY A 133 14.66 11.43 5.19
N LEU A 134 13.83 10.42 5.41
CA LEU A 134 13.55 9.82 6.72
C LEU A 134 14.44 8.61 6.97
N GLU A 135 15.04 8.55 8.15
CA GLU A 135 15.62 7.30 8.65
C GLU A 135 14.51 6.40 9.18
N TYR A 136 14.67 5.08 9.11
CA TYR A 136 13.68 4.14 9.62
C TYR A 136 14.28 3.09 10.56
N THR A 137 13.45 2.56 11.46
CA THR A 137 13.69 1.32 12.22
C THR A 137 12.79 0.21 11.73
N GLU A 138 13.30 -1.00 11.79
CA GLU A 138 12.50 -2.21 11.72
C GLU A 138 12.56 -2.86 13.09
N GLU A 139 11.43 -2.88 13.80
CA GLU A 139 11.33 -3.74 14.97
C GLU A 139 11.28 -5.18 14.45
N SER A 140 12.31 -5.96 14.80
CA SER A 140 12.25 -7.40 14.59
C SER A 140 11.15 -7.95 15.49
N MET A 141 10.03 -8.38 14.90
CA MET A 141 9.02 -9.17 15.62
C MET A 141 9.63 -10.46 16.17
#